data_AF-W7EKQ8-F1
#
_entry.id   AF-W7EKQ8-F1
#
_cell.length_a   1.000
_cell.length_b   1.000
_cell.length_c   1.000
_cell.angle_alpha   90.00
_cell.angle_beta   90.00
_cell.angle_gamma   90.00
#
_symmetry.space_group_name_H-M   'P 1'
#
loop_
_entity.id
_entity.type
_entity.pdbx_description
1 polymer ?
#
loop_
_entity_poly.entity_id
_entity_poly.type
_entity_poly.pdbx_seq_one_letter_code
_entity_poly.pdbx_strand_id
1 'polypeptide(L)'
;MSPSRPLEPIAIVGMACRLPGDVNSPEDFWGLLIDGRDGYSDFPYTRLNIYAWFDQDAARSGSFVSKGGFFLEDDLDSFDNDFFKISAVEASTMDPAQKQMLEVAYEACERAGVSLAH
;
A
#
# COMPACT_ATOMS: atom_id res chain seq x y z
N MET A 1 -38.61 -5.61 24.14
CA MET A 1 -37.30 -5.37 23.49
C MET A 1 -36.55 -4.38 24.36
N SER A 2 -35.40 -4.75 24.93
CA SER A 2 -34.53 -3.78 25.60
C SER A 2 -33.95 -2.80 24.58
N PRO A 3 -33.75 -1.52 24.93
CA PRO A 3 -33.13 -0.56 24.02
C PRO A 3 -31.70 -1.02 23.70
N SER A 4 -31.35 -1.05 22.42
CA SER A 4 -29.98 -1.26 21.98
C SER A 4 -29.10 -0.15 22.53
N ARG A 5 -28.04 -0.50 23.26
CA ARG A 5 -27.05 0.47 23.75
C ARG A 5 -26.49 1.23 22.52
N PRO A 6 -26.37 2.57 22.58
CA PRO A 6 -25.69 3.31 21.52
C PRO A 6 -24.27 2.78 21.35
N LEU A 7 -23.85 2.61 20.10
CA LEU A 7 -22.51 2.12 19.77
C LEU A 7 -21.47 3.07 20.37
N GLU A 8 -20.44 2.50 20.99
CA GLU A 8 -19.31 3.25 21.49
C GLU A 8 -18.51 3.83 20.30
N PRO A 9 -18.19 5.14 20.27
CA PRO A 9 -17.39 5.72 19.21
C PRO A 9 -15.99 5.10 19.14
N ILE A 10 -15.51 4.79 17.93
CA ILE A 10 -14.17 4.27 17.70
C ILE A 10 -13.23 5.42 17.34
N ALA A 11 -12.12 5.54 18.06
CA ALA A 11 -11.07 6.51 17.77
C ALA A 11 -9.96 5.89 16.91
N ILE A 12 -9.48 6.62 15.91
CA ILE A 12 -8.25 6.29 15.18
C ILE A 12 -7.09 6.85 15.99
N VAL A 13 -6.35 5.98 16.66
CA VAL A 13 -5.24 6.37 17.56
C VAL A 13 -3.87 6.34 16.89
N GLY A 14 -3.77 5.71 15.71
CA GLY A 14 -2.58 5.68 14.88
C GLY A 14 -2.94 5.29 13.46
N MET A 15 -2.14 5.73 12.50
CA MET A 15 -2.29 5.42 11.08
C MET A 15 -0.93 5.42 10.41
N ALA A 16 -0.75 4.54 9.42
CA ALA A 16 0.38 4.55 8.51
C ALA A 16 -0.13 4.16 7.13
N CYS A 17 0.58 4.55 6.09
CA CYS A 17 0.22 4.19 4.72
C CYS A 17 1.43 4.19 3.81
N ARG A 18 1.31 3.39 2.74
CA ARG A 18 2.07 3.51 1.51
C ARG A 18 1.06 3.71 0.39
N LEU A 19 1.18 4.80 -0.35
CA LEU A 19 0.24 5.19 -1.40
C LEU A 19 1.01 5.72 -2.63
N PRO A 20 0.37 5.73 -3.81
CA PRO A 20 0.96 6.34 -5.01
C PRO A 20 1.29 7.82 -4.83
N GLY A 21 2.18 8.34 -5.67
CA GLY A 21 2.56 9.75 -5.66
C GLY A 21 3.60 10.12 -4.59
N ASP A 22 4.51 9.18 -4.29
CA ASP A 22 5.57 9.33 -3.28
C ASP A 22 5.02 9.58 -1.87
N VAL A 23 4.00 8.80 -1.49
CA VAL A 23 3.34 8.89 -0.19
C VAL A 23 3.76 7.72 0.68
N ASN A 24 4.64 8.01 1.62
CA ASN A 24 5.20 7.01 2.55
C ASN A 24 4.72 7.22 4.00
N SER A 25 3.85 8.19 4.23
CA SER A 25 3.31 8.50 5.55
C SER A 25 1.96 9.20 5.47
N PRO A 26 1.20 9.24 6.59
CA PRO A 26 0.00 10.06 6.70
C PRO A 26 0.24 11.54 6.38
N GLU A 27 1.42 12.06 6.74
CA GLU A 27 1.80 13.44 6.48
C GLU A 27 2.03 13.70 4.99
N ASP A 28 2.72 12.77 4.30
CA ASP A 28 2.90 12.86 2.85
C ASP A 28 1.55 12.79 2.13
N PHE A 29 0.65 11.92 2.59
CA PHE A 29 -0.70 11.81 2.05
C PHE A 29 -1.46 13.12 2.21
N TRP A 30 -1.38 13.71 3.40
CA TRP A 30 -2.01 15.00 3.68
C TRP A 30 -1.43 16.12 2.81
N GLY A 31 -0.11 16.13 2.61
CA GLY A 31 0.56 17.05 1.70
C GLY A 31 0.08 16.91 0.26
N LEU A 32 0.02 15.68 -0.26
CA LEU A 32 -0.51 15.38 -1.59
C LEU A 32 -1.94 15.92 -1.78
N LEU A 33 -2.81 15.75 -0.77
CA LEU A 33 -4.19 16.22 -0.81
C LEU A 33 -4.29 17.75 -0.79
N ILE A 34 -3.52 18.42 0.08
CA ILE A 34 -3.50 19.89 0.16
C ILE A 34 -3.00 20.49 -1.15
N ASP A 35 -1.95 19.90 -1.72
CA ASP A 35 -1.35 20.38 -2.95
C ASP A 35 -2.17 20.01 -4.20
N GLY A 36 -3.19 19.16 -4.05
CA GLY A 36 -4.02 18.67 -5.16
C GLY A 36 -3.24 17.88 -6.19
N ARG A 37 -2.15 17.20 -5.79
CA ARG A 37 -1.33 16.40 -6.70
C ARG A 37 -2.03 15.09 -7.04
N ASP A 38 -1.77 14.59 -8.25
CA ASP A 38 -2.25 13.29 -8.72
C ASP A 38 -1.11 12.27 -8.67
N GLY A 39 -1.36 11.12 -8.06
CA GLY A 39 -0.41 10.00 -7.96
C GLY A 39 -0.47 9.04 -9.15
N TYR A 40 -1.18 9.39 -10.23
CA TYR A 40 -1.24 8.60 -11.44
C TYR A 40 0.13 8.52 -12.13
N SER A 41 0.53 7.32 -12.51
CA SER A 41 1.72 7.07 -13.31
C SER A 41 1.47 6.00 -14.38
N ASP A 42 2.31 5.98 -15.40
CA ASP A 42 2.39 4.83 -16.32
C ASP A 42 2.76 3.57 -15.55
N PHE A 43 2.36 2.40 -16.06
CA PHE A 43 2.77 1.13 -15.45
C PHE A 43 4.31 1.08 -15.29
N PRO A 44 4.83 0.78 -14.09
CA PRO A 44 6.26 0.63 -13.90
C PRO A 44 6.82 -0.46 -14.81
N TYR A 45 7.80 -0.12 -15.64
CA TYR A 45 8.44 -1.07 -16.57
C TYR A 45 9.05 -2.28 -15.86
N THR A 46 9.44 -2.12 -14.60
CA THR A 46 9.94 -3.19 -13.73
C THR A 46 8.88 -4.24 -13.37
N ARG A 47 7.59 -3.88 -13.40
CA ARG A 47 6.47 -4.78 -13.11
C ARG A 47 5.84 -5.36 -14.37
N LEU A 48 5.58 -4.51 -15.37
CA LEU A 48 4.94 -4.92 -16.62
C LEU A 48 5.30 -3.95 -17.75
N ASN A 49 5.77 -4.49 -18.87
CA ASN A 49 5.82 -3.71 -20.11
C ASN A 49 4.40 -3.55 -20.68
N ILE A 50 3.64 -2.57 -20.19
CA ILE A 50 2.25 -2.35 -20.57
C ILE A 50 2.07 -2.12 -22.08
N TYR A 51 3.09 -1.57 -22.76
CA TYR A 51 3.04 -1.31 -24.20
C TYR A 51 2.96 -2.59 -25.04
N ALA A 52 3.40 -3.73 -24.51
CA ALA A 52 3.23 -5.03 -25.18
C ALA A 52 1.80 -5.59 -25.06
N TRP A 53 1.00 -5.06 -24.13
CA TRP A 53 -0.32 -5.57 -23.79
C TRP A 53 -1.45 -4.53 -23.96
N PHE A 54 -1.13 -3.30 -24.33
CA PHE A 54 -2.10 -2.23 -24.50
C PHE A 54 -2.88 -2.34 -25.83
N ASP A 55 -4.18 -2.13 -25.76
CA ASP A 55 -5.04 -1.91 -26.93
C ASP A 55 -6.14 -0.88 -26.60
N GLN A 56 -6.55 -0.07 -27.57
CA GLN A 56 -7.64 0.90 -27.38
C GLN A 56 -9.03 0.21 -27.43
N ASP A 57 -9.13 -0.96 -28.06
CA ASP A 57 -10.36 -1.74 -28.11
C ASP A 57 -10.57 -2.56 -26.83
N ALA A 58 -11.51 -2.12 -25.99
CA ALA A 58 -11.89 -2.81 -24.76
C ALA A 58 -12.44 -4.22 -24.97
N ALA A 59 -12.87 -4.57 -26.18
CA ALA A 59 -13.35 -5.92 -26.51
C ALA A 59 -12.21 -6.90 -26.83
N ARG A 60 -10.98 -6.42 -27.03
CA ARG A 60 -9.83 -7.29 -27.33
C ARG A 60 -9.39 -8.05 -26.09
N SER A 61 -9.69 -9.35 -26.06
CA SER A 61 -9.26 -10.26 -25.00
C SER A 61 -7.73 -10.30 -24.87
N GLY A 62 -7.25 -10.35 -23.62
CA GLY A 62 -5.82 -10.40 -23.30
C GLY A 62 -5.08 -9.07 -23.47
N SER A 63 -5.80 -7.94 -23.50
CA SER A 63 -5.21 -6.60 -23.57
C SER A 63 -5.69 -5.69 -22.44
N PHE A 64 -4.94 -4.62 -22.19
CA PHE A 64 -5.29 -3.54 -21.27
C PHE A 64 -5.68 -2.29 -22.05
N VAL A 65 -6.75 -1.62 -21.62
CA VAL A 65 -7.19 -0.33 -22.18
C VAL A 65 -6.55 0.89 -21.51
N SER A 66 -5.86 0.69 -20.39
CA SER A 66 -5.12 1.73 -19.68
C SER A 66 -3.62 1.48 -19.77
N LYS A 67 -2.85 2.55 -19.91
CA LYS A 67 -1.38 2.50 -19.88
C LYS A 67 -0.80 2.74 -18.49
N GLY A 68 -1.62 3.16 -17.56
CA GLY A 68 -1.20 3.55 -16.22
C GLY A 68 -2.31 3.40 -15.19
N GLY A 69 -1.99 3.84 -14.00
CA GLY A 69 -2.80 3.68 -12.82
C GLY A 69 -2.08 4.27 -11.61
N PHE A 70 -2.34 3.68 -10.46
CA PHE A 70 -1.88 4.16 -9.17
C PHE A 70 -0.99 3.09 -8.57
N PHE A 71 0.31 3.34 -8.55
CA PHE A 71 1.31 2.36 -8.14
C PHE A 71 2.18 2.93 -7.02
N LEU A 72 2.57 2.06 -6.08
CA LEU A 72 3.67 2.38 -5.17
C LEU A 72 4.96 2.50 -5.99
N GLU A 73 5.75 3.53 -5.71
CA GLU A 73 7.05 3.79 -6.35
C GLU A 73 8.14 2.84 -5.81
N ASP A 74 8.02 2.40 -4.56
CA ASP A 74 8.99 1.53 -3.90
C ASP A 74 9.10 0.13 -4.52
N ASP A 75 10.28 -0.46 -4.31
CA ASP A 75 10.53 -1.87 -4.56
C ASP A 75 9.67 -2.73 -3.62
N LEU A 76 8.58 -3.29 -4.15
CA LEU A 76 7.65 -4.12 -3.38
C LEU A 76 8.32 -5.38 -2.82
N ASP A 77 9.47 -5.78 -3.36
CA ASP A 77 10.20 -6.94 -2.88
C ASP A 77 11.09 -6.62 -1.66
N SER A 78 11.41 -5.35 -1.43
CA SER A 78 12.12 -4.87 -0.25
C SER A 78 11.28 -5.10 1.00
N PHE A 79 11.89 -5.74 2.01
CA PHE A 79 11.24 -6.08 3.28
C PHE A 79 12.28 -6.39 4.34
N ASP A 80 12.16 -5.79 5.52
CA ASP A 80 13.05 -6.06 6.66
C ASP A 80 12.68 -7.39 7.35
N ASN A 81 13.05 -8.50 6.71
CA ASN A 81 12.72 -9.83 7.18
C ASN A 81 13.31 -10.13 8.57
N ASP A 82 14.47 -9.57 8.90
CA ASP A 82 15.14 -9.79 10.18
C ASP A 82 14.36 -9.12 11.33
N PHE A 83 13.86 -7.91 11.11
CA PHE A 83 12.98 -7.22 12.06
C PHE A 83 11.73 -8.05 12.39
N PHE A 84 11.09 -8.63 11.36
CA PHE A 84 9.91 -9.49 11.52
C PHE A 84 10.22 -10.93 11.92
N LYS A 85 11.50 -11.28 12.12
CA LYS A 85 11.96 -12.64 12.46
C LYS A 85 11.52 -13.70 11.44
N ILE A 86 11.50 -13.32 10.17
CA ILE A 86 11.15 -14.15 9.02
C ILE A 86 12.45 -14.52 8.29
N SER A 87 12.61 -15.79 7.92
CA SER A 87 13.82 -16.23 7.21
C SER A 87 13.88 -15.64 5.80
N ALA A 88 15.08 -15.43 5.25
CA ALA A 88 15.25 -14.93 3.89
C ALA A 88 14.56 -15.81 2.83
N VAL A 89 14.56 -17.14 3.03
CA VAL A 89 13.88 -18.09 2.12
C VAL A 89 12.38 -17.86 2.15
N GLU A 90 11.79 -17.74 3.35
CA GLU A 90 10.36 -17.47 3.50
C GLU A 90 9.99 -16.10 2.92
N ALA A 91 10.72 -15.05 3.30
CA ALA A 91 10.52 -13.70 2.79
C ALA A 91 10.59 -13.63 1.25
N SER A 92 11.47 -14.41 0.61
CA SER A 92 11.57 -14.45 -0.87
C SER A 92 10.32 -15.01 -1.56
N THR A 93 9.47 -15.75 -0.83
CA THR A 93 8.25 -16.39 -1.35
C THR A 93 6.97 -15.72 -0.87
N MET A 94 7.07 -14.74 0.03
CA MET A 94 5.91 -14.02 0.54
C MET A 94 5.32 -13.12 -0.55
N ASP A 95 3.99 -13.02 -0.53
CA ASP A 95 3.28 -12.03 -1.34
C ASP A 95 3.74 -10.62 -0.94
N PRO A 96 4.16 -9.76 -1.89
CA PRO A 96 4.55 -8.39 -1.59
C PRO A 96 3.52 -7.59 -0.81
N ALA A 97 2.21 -7.84 -1.01
CA ALA A 97 1.16 -7.19 -0.23
C ALA A 97 1.19 -7.59 1.25
N GLN A 98 1.59 -8.82 1.57
CA GLN A 98 1.75 -9.25 2.96
C GLN A 98 2.96 -8.58 3.62
N LYS A 99 4.08 -8.45 2.91
CA LYS A 99 5.28 -7.73 3.38
C LYS A 99 4.93 -6.27 3.72
N GLN A 100 4.30 -5.58 2.78
CA GLN A 100 3.86 -4.19 2.96
C GLN A 100 2.85 -4.04 4.11
N MET A 101 1.91 -4.97 4.24
CA MET A 101 0.94 -4.94 5.35
C MET A 101 1.62 -5.09 6.72
N LEU A 102 2.66 -5.91 6.84
CA LEU A 102 3.40 -6.07 8.09
C LEU A 102 4.11 -4.79 8.51
N GLU A 103 4.79 -4.13 7.56
CA GLU A 103 5.47 -2.84 7.79
C GLU A 103 4.47 -1.75 8.17
N VAL A 104 3.41 -1.57 7.40
CA VAL A 104 2.39 -0.54 7.65
C VAL A 104 1.63 -0.81 8.97
N ALA A 105 1.33 -2.05 9.30
CA ALA A 105 0.70 -2.40 10.57
C ALA A 105 1.61 -2.07 11.76
N TYR A 106 2.90 -2.41 11.66
CA TYR A 106 3.87 -2.06 12.70
C TYR A 106 3.97 -0.55 12.90
N GLU A 107 4.14 0.22 11.81
CA GLU A 107 4.21 1.68 11.87
C GLU A 107 2.94 2.31 12.46
N ALA A 108 1.76 1.80 12.11
CA ALA A 108 0.50 2.29 12.67
C ALA A 108 0.43 2.06 14.19
N CYS A 109 0.91 0.91 14.67
CA CYS A 109 0.99 0.63 16.11
C CYS A 109 2.01 1.52 16.83
N GLU A 110 3.21 1.70 16.27
CA GLU A 110 4.23 2.59 16.84
C GLU A 110 3.72 4.04 16.94
N ARG A 111 3.03 4.53 15.90
CA ARG A 111 2.41 5.87 15.90
C ARG A 111 1.24 5.99 16.87
N ALA A 112 0.58 4.88 17.18
CA ALA A 112 -0.41 4.82 18.26
C ALA A 112 0.23 4.80 19.66
N GLY A 113 1.56 4.77 19.77
CA GLY A 113 2.27 4.61 21.05
C GLY A 113 2.16 3.19 21.61
N VAL A 114 1.83 2.20 20.77
CA VAL A 114 1.71 0.79 21.14
C VAL A 114 2.96 0.06 20.65
N SER A 115 3.88 -0.22 21.56
CA SER A 115 5.09 -0.96 21.24
C SER A 115 4.79 -2.45 21.02
N LEU A 116 5.20 -2.99 19.86
CA LEU A 116 5.02 -4.40 19.51
C LEU A 116 6.31 -5.24 19.64
N ALA A 117 7.47 -4.59 19.68
CA ALA A 117 8.77 -5.25 19.73
C ALA A 117 9.31 -5.30 21.17
N HIS A 118 9.76 -6.48 21.60
CA HIS A 118 10.66 -6.72 22.74
C HIS A 118 11.85 -7.54 22.24
#